data_AF-A0A3R8S4S1-F1
#
_entry.id   AF-A0A3R8S4S1-F1
#
_cell.length_a   1.000
_cell.length_b   1.000
_cell.length_c   1.000
_cell.angle_alpha   90.00
_cell.angle_beta   90.00
_cell.angle_gamma   90.00
#
_symmetry.space_group_name_H-M   'P 1'
#
loop_
_entity.id
_entity.type
_entity.pdbx_description
1 polymer ?
#
loop_
_entity_poly.entity_id
_entity_poly.type
_entity_poly.pdbx_seq_one_letter_code
_entity_poly.pdbx_strand_id
1 'polypeptide(L)'
;MNTRVVLVSLALLVGLFSGPSSLESAGLSQPPVQWSDLAFIFFGSTIALPVVLGFQALVGNNKALRLGWSIFSLIAIFLVATGISAGATALLQGTLFPHSFLFLVLGLGTLLGAVLTRTIFSQRFANAV
;
A
#
# COMPACT_ATOMS: atom_id res chain seq x y z
N MET A 1 25.31 5.93 4.74
CA MET A 1 24.24 5.54 3.80
C MET A 1 22.89 5.68 4.52
N ASN A 2 21.92 6.37 3.93
CA ASN A 2 20.66 6.68 4.60
C ASN A 2 19.81 5.39 4.71
N THR A 3 19.60 4.88 5.92
CA THR A 3 18.89 3.61 6.19
C THR A 3 17.50 3.56 5.55
N ARG A 4 16.83 4.71 5.43
CA ARG A 4 15.53 4.82 4.74
C ARG A 4 15.62 4.48 3.26
N VAL A 5 16.67 4.91 2.58
CA VAL A 5 16.87 4.63 1.15
C VAL A 5 17.03 3.13 0.95
N VAL A 6 17.83 2.47 1.80
CA VAL A 6 18.03 1.02 1.76
C VAL A 6 16.70 0.28 1.93
N LEU A 7 15.89 0.66 2.92
CA LEU A 7 14.59 0.01 3.17
C LEU A 7 13.60 0.20 2.02
N VAL A 8 13.55 1.40 1.44
CA VAL A 8 12.69 1.68 0.28
C VAL A 8 13.15 0.88 -0.94
N SER A 9 14.46 0.86 -1.23
CA SER A 9 15.01 0.05 -2.31
C SER A 9 14.73 -1.43 -2.13
N LEU A 10 14.88 -1.95 -0.90
CA LEU A 10 14.59 -3.35 -0.60
C LEU A 10 13.11 -3.66 -0.78
N ALA A 11 12.20 -2.81 -0.28
CA ALA A 11 10.77 -2.96 -0.47
C ALA A 11 10.37 -2.95 -1.96
N LEU A 12 10.97 -2.07 -2.76
CA LEU A 12 10.76 -2.03 -4.21
C LEU A 12 11.23 -3.32 -4.89
N LEU A 13 12.45 -3.77 -4.61
CA LEU A 13 13.01 -4.97 -5.24
C LEU A 13 12.20 -6.21 -4.86
N VAL A 14 11.95 -6.43 -3.57
CA VAL A 14 11.16 -7.57 -3.09
C VAL A 14 9.76 -7.52 -3.69
N GLY A 15 9.14 -6.33 -3.79
CA GLY A 15 7.82 -6.19 -4.44
C GLY A 15 7.85 -6.58 -5.90
N LEU A 16 8.79 -6.05 -6.68
CA LEU A 16 8.95 -6.38 -8.10
C LEU A 16 9.12 -7.88 -8.34
N PHE A 17 9.94 -8.57 -7.53
CA PHE A 17 10.10 -10.02 -7.65
C PHE A 17 8.88 -10.82 -7.18
N SER A 18 8.05 -10.26 -6.31
CA SER A 18 6.86 -10.95 -5.78
C SER A 18 5.66 -10.90 -6.72
N GLY A 19 5.64 -9.97 -7.68
CA GLY A 19 4.52 -9.73 -8.60
C GLY A 19 3.93 -10.97 -9.27
N PRO A 20 4.72 -11.83 -9.94
CA PRO A 20 4.20 -13.02 -10.62
C PRO A 20 3.51 -14.00 -9.68
N SER A 21 4.11 -14.29 -8.52
CA SER A 21 3.52 -15.17 -7.50
C SER A 21 2.27 -14.56 -6.88
N SER A 22 2.26 -13.24 -6.68
CA SER A 22 1.08 -12.50 -6.21
C SER A 22 -0.06 -12.53 -7.22
N LEU A 23 0.22 -12.47 -8.53
CA LEU A 23 -0.78 -12.60 -9.59
C LEU A 23 -1.45 -13.98 -9.55
N GLU A 24 -0.66 -15.05 -9.47
CA GLU A 24 -1.18 -16.43 -9.37
C GLU A 24 -2.04 -16.61 -8.12
N SER A 25 -1.54 -16.14 -6.97
CA SER A 25 -2.30 -16.20 -5.71
C SER A 25 -3.62 -15.43 -5.78
N ALA A 26 -3.65 -14.27 -6.45
CA ALA A 26 -4.87 -13.49 -6.61
C ALA A 26 -5.84 -14.13 -7.60
N GLY A 27 -5.35 -14.87 -8.60
CA GLY A 27 -6.18 -15.64 -9.53
C GLY A 27 -6.92 -16.81 -8.86
N LEU A 28 -6.41 -17.33 -7.75
CA LEU A 28 -7.01 -18.41 -6.97
C LEU A 28 -8.07 -17.95 -5.95
N SER A 29 -8.32 -16.64 -5.85
CA SER A 29 -9.32 -16.11 -4.90
C SER A 29 -10.73 -16.60 -5.23
N GLN A 30 -11.48 -17.02 -4.19
CA GLN A 30 -12.91 -17.29 -4.30
C GLN A 30 -13.71 -16.43 -3.32
N PRO A 31 -14.69 -15.63 -3.78
CA PRO A 31 -15.12 -15.46 -5.18
C PRO A 31 -14.05 -14.75 -6.06
N PRO A 32 -14.11 -14.89 -7.39
CA PRO A 32 -13.20 -14.18 -8.29
C PRO A 32 -13.31 -12.66 -8.12
N VAL A 33 -12.17 -11.99 -8.05
CA VAL A 33 -12.10 -10.52 -7.92
C VAL A 33 -12.77 -9.86 -9.12
N GLN A 34 -13.72 -8.98 -8.85
CA GLN A 34 -14.40 -8.15 -9.83
C GLN A 34 -13.84 -6.72 -9.84
N TRP A 35 -14.13 -5.96 -10.91
CA TRP A 35 -13.72 -4.57 -11.02
C TRP A 35 -14.32 -3.67 -9.91
N SER A 36 -15.54 -3.96 -9.46
CA SER A 36 -16.17 -3.27 -8.33
C SER A 36 -15.41 -3.46 -7.03
N ASP A 37 -14.83 -4.65 -6.83
CA ASP A 37 -14.07 -4.97 -5.62
C ASP A 37 -12.81 -4.13 -5.54
N LEU A 38 -12.17 -3.85 -6.68
CA LEU A 38 -11.01 -2.96 -6.74
C LEU A 38 -11.36 -1.55 -6.26
N ALA A 39 -12.49 -0.99 -6.69
CA ALA A 39 -12.92 0.32 -6.23
C ALA A 39 -13.15 0.31 -4.70
N PHE A 40 -13.83 -0.72 -4.19
CA PHE A 40 -14.03 -0.87 -2.75
C PHE A 40 -12.70 -0.99 -1.98
N ILE A 41 -11.76 -1.81 -2.46
CA ILE A 41 -10.43 -1.97 -1.87
C ILE A 41 -9.64 -0.65 -1.90
N PHE A 42 -9.73 0.10 -2.98
CA PHE A 42 -9.07 1.40 -3.10
C PHE A 42 -9.56 2.37 -2.02
N PHE A 43 -10.87 2.60 -1.95
CA PHE A 43 -11.44 3.54 -0.98
C PHE A 43 -11.27 3.03 0.46
N GLY A 44 -11.46 1.73 0.68
CA GLY A 44 -11.28 1.10 1.99
C GLY A 44 -9.85 1.26 2.52
N SER A 45 -8.85 0.94 1.71
CA SER A 45 -7.44 1.11 2.10
C SER A 45 -7.03 2.58 2.26
N THR A 46 -7.60 3.48 1.46
CA THR A 46 -7.39 4.93 1.58
C THR A 46 -7.93 5.48 2.90
N ILE A 47 -9.12 5.05 3.32
CA ILE A 47 -9.79 5.57 4.53
C ILE A 47 -9.27 4.89 5.81
N ALA A 48 -8.91 3.60 5.74
CA ALA A 48 -8.46 2.84 6.91
C ALA A 48 -7.26 3.49 7.60
N LEU A 49 -6.30 4.02 6.85
CA LEU A 49 -5.09 4.62 7.40
C LEU A 49 -5.33 5.88 8.23
N PRO A 50 -6.03 6.91 7.69
CA PRO A 50 -6.45 8.08 8.47
C PRO A 50 -7.23 7.72 9.73
N VAL A 51 -8.05 6.66 9.70
CA VAL A 51 -8.78 6.20 10.88
C VAL A 51 -7.82 5.60 11.90
N VAL A 52 -7.05 4.58 11.53
CA VAL A 52 -6.17 3.84 12.45
C VAL A 52 -5.07 4.75 13.04
N LEU A 53 -4.39 5.52 12.20
CA LEU A 53 -3.34 6.43 12.63
C LEU A 53 -3.91 7.71 13.25
N GLY A 54 -5.11 8.14 12.82
CA GLY A 54 -5.81 9.27 13.42
C GLY A 54 -6.13 9.04 14.88
N PHE A 55 -6.57 7.83 15.27
CA PHE A 55 -6.74 7.49 16.69
C PHE A 55 -5.44 7.66 17.49
N GLN A 56 -4.30 7.21 16.95
CA GLN A 56 -3.00 7.38 17.62
C GLN A 56 -2.61 8.86 17.74
N ALA A 57 -2.93 9.67 16.72
CA ALA A 57 -2.70 11.11 16.75
C ALA A 57 -3.58 11.82 17.79
N LEU A 58 -4.85 11.40 17.94
CA LEU A 58 -5.80 11.96 18.91
C LEU A 58 -5.41 11.62 20.35
N VAL A 59 -4.94 10.39 20.60
CA VAL A 59 -4.42 9.95 21.91
C VAL A 59 -3.05 10.58 22.23
N GLY A 60 -2.43 11.26 21.26
CA GLY A 60 -1.12 11.90 21.44
C GLY A 60 0.06 10.93 21.45
N ASN A 61 -0.13 9.68 20.99
CA ASN A 61 0.93 8.68 20.92
C ASN A 61 1.80 8.89 19.66
N ASN A 62 2.66 9.91 19.72
CA ASN A 62 3.51 10.33 18.60
C ASN A 62 4.46 9.23 18.12
N LYS A 63 4.92 8.35 19.02
CA LYS A 63 5.81 7.24 18.67
C LYS A 63 5.09 6.19 17.81
N ALA A 64 3.91 5.76 18.23
CA ALA A 64 3.09 4.81 17.47
C ALA A 64 2.65 5.42 16.13
N LEU A 65 2.27 6.70 16.11
CA LEU A 65 1.91 7.42 14.90
C LEU A 65 3.05 7.42 13.86
N ARG A 66 4.27 7.78 14.29
CA ARG A 66 5.45 7.82 13.40
C ARG A 66 5.85 6.44 12.90
N LEU A 67 5.87 5.45 13.79
CA LEU A 67 6.23 4.08 13.45
C LEU A 67 5.21 3.47 12.49
N GLY A 68 3.92 3.59 12.80
CA GLY A 68 2.83 3.14 11.95
C GLY A 68 2.90 3.79 10.57
N TRP A 69 3.01 5.11 10.49
CA TRP A 69 3.14 5.82 9.22
C TRP A 69 4.33 5.32 8.38
N SER A 70 5.48 5.11 9.00
CA SER A 70 6.67 4.61 8.31
C SER A 70 6.49 3.19 7.78
N ILE A 71 5.91 2.29 8.59
CA ILE A 71 5.68 0.89 8.20
C ILE A 71 4.64 0.82 7.07
N PHE A 72 3.51 1.50 7.22
CA PHE A 72 2.47 1.50 6.20
C PHE A 72 2.93 2.14 4.89
N SER A 73 3.81 3.15 4.95
CA SER A 73 4.42 3.72 3.74
C SER A 73 5.33 2.70 3.03
N LEU A 74 6.13 1.93 3.77
CA LEU A 74 6.98 0.88 3.19
C LEU A 74 6.13 -0.26 2.60
N ILE A 75 5.08 -0.68 3.29
CA ILE A 75 4.13 -1.68 2.78
C ILE A 75 3.46 -1.18 1.51
N ALA A 76 3.01 0.08 1.47
CA ALA A 76 2.40 0.67 0.29
C ALA A 76 3.35 0.65 -0.92
N ILE A 77 4.63 1.01 -0.72
CA ILE A 77 5.65 0.97 -1.77
C ILE A 77 5.87 -0.47 -2.27
N PHE A 78 5.99 -1.43 -1.36
CA PHE A 78 6.08 -2.85 -1.69
C PHE A 78 4.88 -3.29 -2.54
N LEU A 79 3.65 -3.00 -2.11
CA LEU A 79 2.42 -3.38 -2.80
C LEU A 79 2.32 -2.74 -4.19
N VAL A 80 2.68 -1.46 -4.32
CA VAL A 80 2.71 -0.78 -5.63
C VAL A 80 3.71 -1.47 -6.56
N ALA A 81 4.93 -1.78 -6.09
CA ALA A 81 5.93 -2.48 -6.87
C ALA A 81 5.46 -3.88 -7.29
N THR A 82 4.87 -4.65 -6.36
CA THR A 82 4.24 -5.94 -6.62
C THR A 82 3.14 -5.82 -7.67
N GLY A 83 2.28 -4.81 -7.56
CA GLY A 83 1.19 -4.56 -8.50
C GLY A 83 1.66 -4.16 -9.89
N ILE A 84 2.71 -3.34 -10.01
CA ILE A 84 3.33 -2.99 -11.30
C ILE A 84 3.89 -4.25 -11.97
N SER A 85 4.62 -5.07 -11.20
CA SER A 85 5.19 -6.32 -11.73
C SER A 85 4.11 -7.33 -12.12
N ALA A 86 3.09 -7.53 -11.28
CA ALA A 86 1.94 -8.39 -11.58
C ALA A 86 1.14 -7.92 -12.81
N GLY A 87 0.95 -6.61 -12.96
CA GLY A 87 0.31 -6.03 -14.13
C GLY A 87 1.15 -6.20 -15.40
N ALA A 88 2.48 -6.03 -15.29
CA ALA A 88 3.39 -6.25 -16.40
C ALA A 88 3.42 -7.72 -16.83
N THR A 89 3.44 -8.68 -15.90
CA THR A 89 3.37 -10.11 -16.25
C THR A 89 2.05 -10.49 -16.89
N ALA A 90 0.93 -9.98 -16.38
CA ALA A 90 -0.39 -10.19 -16.97
C ALA A 90 -0.47 -9.63 -18.41
N LEU A 91 0.11 -8.44 -18.65
CA LEU A 91 0.21 -7.86 -19.99
C LEU A 91 1.03 -8.74 -20.94
N LEU A 92 2.17 -9.26 -20.49
CA LEU A 92 3.02 -10.16 -21.29
C LEU A 92 2.34 -11.51 -21.59
N GLN A 93 1.44 -11.97 -20.72
CA GLN A 93 0.64 -13.17 -20.93
C GLN A 93 -0.63 -12.94 -21.76
N GLY A 94 -0.94 -11.69 -22.11
CA GLY A 94 -2.15 -11.34 -22.86
C GLY A 94 -3.45 -11.44 -22.05
N THR A 95 -3.36 -11.48 -20.72
CA THR A 95 -4.47 -11.78 -19.81
C THR A 95 -4.70 -10.64 -18.81
N LEU A 96 -5.39 -9.58 -19.24
CA LEU A 96 -5.78 -8.49 -18.34
C LEU A 96 -7.03 -8.84 -17.53
N PHE A 97 -6.83 -9.37 -16.34
CA PHE A 97 -7.90 -9.67 -15.40
C PHE A 97 -7.93 -8.67 -14.23
N PRO A 98 -9.08 -8.52 -13.52
CA PRO A 98 -9.18 -7.58 -12.39
C PRO A 98 -8.17 -7.88 -11.27
N HIS A 99 -7.92 -9.16 -10.98
CA HIS A 99 -7.00 -9.57 -9.91
C HIS A 99 -5.54 -9.15 -10.17
N SER A 100 -5.14 -8.93 -11.43
CA SER A 100 -3.81 -8.41 -11.79
C SER A 100 -3.55 -7.02 -11.23
N PHE A 101 -4.61 -6.24 -11.01
CA PHE A 101 -4.54 -4.87 -10.49
C PHE A 101 -4.76 -4.79 -8.97
N LEU A 102 -5.09 -5.90 -8.30
CA LEU A 102 -5.44 -5.90 -6.87
C LEU A 102 -4.35 -5.27 -6.00
N PHE A 103 -3.11 -5.74 -6.14
CA PHE A 103 -1.99 -5.23 -5.35
C PHE A 103 -1.64 -3.78 -5.68
N LEU A 104 -1.79 -3.37 -6.94
CA LEU A 104 -1.55 -2.00 -7.36
C LEU A 104 -2.56 -1.06 -6.72
N VAL A 105 -3.85 -1.41 -6.78
CA VAL A 105 -4.95 -0.62 -6.22
C VAL A 105 -4.84 -0.53 -4.71
N LEU A 106 -4.54 -1.64 -4.03
CA LEU A 106 -4.30 -1.66 -2.59
C LEU A 106 -3.10 -0.79 -2.21
N GLY A 107 -2.00 -0.90 -2.95
CA GLY A 107 -0.79 -0.10 -2.73
C GLY A 107 -1.05 1.40 -2.90
N LEU A 108 -1.72 1.80 -3.99
CA LEU A 108 -2.04 3.20 -4.26
C LEU A 108 -3.01 3.78 -3.23
N GLY A 109 -4.06 3.03 -2.85
CA GLY A 109 -4.99 3.46 -1.82
C GLY A 109 -4.30 3.63 -0.47
N THR A 110 -3.45 2.68 -0.09
CA THR A 110 -2.64 2.76 1.14
C THR A 110 -1.68 3.96 1.12
N LEU A 111 -1.02 4.22 -0.02
CA LEU A 111 -0.12 5.36 -0.17
C LEU A 111 -0.87 6.68 -0.05
N LEU A 112 -2.03 6.80 -0.71
CA LEU A 112 -2.90 7.96 -0.62
C LEU A 112 -3.39 8.17 0.82
N GLY A 113 -3.82 7.11 1.51
CA GLY A 113 -4.20 7.15 2.92
C GLY A 113 -3.06 7.61 3.83
N ALA A 114 -1.82 7.19 3.56
CA ALA A 114 -0.64 7.63 4.32
C ALA A 114 -0.33 9.12 4.08
N VAL A 115 -0.51 9.61 2.86
CA VAL A 115 -0.38 11.04 2.52
C VAL A 115 -1.48 11.85 3.22
N LEU A 116 -2.74 11.43 3.13
CA LEU A 116 -3.88 12.08 3.79
C LEU A 116 -3.71 12.14 5.31
N THR A 117 -3.25 11.06 5.93
CA THR A 117 -2.97 11.05 7.37
C THR A 117 -1.95 12.12 7.73
N ARG A 118 -0.88 12.25 6.93
CA ARG A 118 0.16 13.25 7.18
C ARG A 118 -0.34 14.68 6.96
N THR A 119 -1.20 14.93 5.99
CA THR A 119 -1.75 16.27 5.73
C THR A 119 -2.74 16.69 6.82
N ILE A 120 -3.68 15.81 7.19
CA ILE A 120 -4.70 16.06 8.21
C ILE A 120 -4.06 16.29 9.59
N PHE A 121 -3.09 15.44 9.99
CA PHE A 121 -2.45 15.50 11.30
C PHE A 121 -1.06 16.16 11.27
N SER A 122 -0.82 17.04 10.30
CA SER A 122 0.49 17.68 10.05
C SER A 122 1.12 18.32 11.31
N GLN A 123 0.32 18.99 12.13
CA GLN A 123 0.76 19.61 13.39
C GLN A 123 1.27 18.58 14.42
N ARG A 124 0.62 17.40 14.50
CA ARG A 124 1.05 16.32 15.40
C ARG A 124 2.33 15.65 14.92
N PHE A 125 2.54 15.57 13.61
CA PHE A 125 3.81 15.11 13.04
C PHE A 125 4.95 16.11 13.25
N ALA A 126 4.68 17.41 13.26
CA ALA A 126 5.66 18.46 13.55
C ALA A 126 6.12 18.43 15.01
N ASN A 127 5.20 18.23 15.96
CA ASN A 127 5.49 18.16 17.40
C ASN A 127 6.15 16.84 17.85
N ALA A 128 6.30 15.88 16.93
CA ALA A 128 6.94 14.60 17.21
C ALA A 128 8.45 14.60 16.89
N VAL A 129 8.99 15.71 16.37
CA VAL A 129 10.41 15.87 15.96
C VAL A 129 11.29 16.07 17.18
#